data_AF-A0A151EUF0-F1
#
_entry.id   AF-A0A151EUF0-F1
#
_cell.length_a   1.000
_cell.length_b   1.000
_cell.length_c   1.000
_cell.angle_alpha   90.00
_cell.angle_beta   90.00
_cell.angle_gamma   90.00
#
_symmetry.space_group_name_H-M   'P 1'
#
loop_
_entity.id
_entity.type
_entity.pdbx_description
1 polymer ?
#
loop_
_entity_poly.entity_id
_entity_poly.type
_entity_poly.pdbx_seq_one_letter_code
_entity_poly.pdbx_strand_id
1 'polypeptide(L)'
;MAIVGIAIAVFVLRTSSGLVLGIEERALEPVRIILGGDLYLKSPEFVLVEEMPGSYNFVTGDEKGEFFVETQEMEKRLKEIGITTTYPVLSVKCLLPQQDMDFNIIMGRNIENDITFFHIDQSVQGRYFTEDDKGRSVAVVDASSEMWGNAHVKIGDSLSVLLPEVQRGDNRLILDFGSGTVEDFEIIGLYSGGIMGTDAIWVPEETLRKLTHIDEEATYVAVITESQSDTTEFETKIKQNNLSVLTIYDMMEALSRDFGEFKQFIRTIVFITYGVSALILVNIMLAAVGERQHEIGILKSIGAKSTDITILIVCESALLGLIGGLLGFFSGSFTAAVFSGKLFFDLETIITDIVIVVIICSIAGVYPAVKASRIPAMEVLRYE
;
A
#
# COMPACT_ATOMS: atom_id res chain seq x y z
N MET A 1 23.32 -29.74 -2.57
CA MET A 1 23.10 -29.30 -1.17
C MET A 1 23.49 -27.84 -0.94
N ALA A 2 24.74 -27.41 -1.19
CA ALA A 2 25.16 -26.01 -0.96
C ALA A 2 24.36 -24.98 -1.79
N ILE A 3 24.22 -25.25 -3.10
CA ILE A 3 23.42 -24.41 -4.02
C ILE A 3 21.97 -24.30 -3.52
N VAL A 4 21.40 -25.38 -3.01
CA VAL A 4 20.01 -25.41 -2.51
C VAL A 4 19.86 -24.53 -1.27
N GLY A 5 20.78 -24.59 -0.31
CA GLY A 5 20.74 -23.73 0.88
C GLY A 5 20.88 -22.23 0.56
N ILE A 6 21.76 -21.90 -0.40
CA ILE A 6 21.92 -20.52 -0.89
C ILE A 6 20.66 -20.07 -1.63
N ALA A 7 20.13 -20.90 -2.53
CA ALA A 7 18.93 -20.61 -3.28
C ALA A 7 17.72 -20.39 -2.36
N ILE A 8 17.57 -21.19 -1.29
CA ILE A 8 16.50 -21.01 -0.30
C ILE A 8 16.62 -19.65 0.41
N ALA A 9 17.82 -19.22 0.81
CA ALA A 9 17.98 -17.93 1.48
C ALA A 9 17.56 -16.76 0.60
N VAL A 10 17.99 -16.79 -0.67
CA VAL A 10 17.65 -15.74 -1.65
C VAL A 10 16.18 -15.82 -2.06
N PHE A 11 15.64 -17.04 -2.19
CA PHE A 11 14.21 -17.27 -2.41
C PHE A 11 13.36 -16.65 -1.31
N VAL A 12 13.70 -16.86 -0.04
CA VAL A 12 12.96 -16.31 1.11
C VAL A 12 13.03 -14.79 1.09
N LEU A 13 14.23 -14.20 0.96
CA LEU A 13 14.37 -12.73 0.85
C LEU A 13 13.51 -12.18 -0.28
N ARG A 14 13.60 -12.78 -1.47
CA ARG A 14 12.93 -12.23 -2.66
C ARG A 14 11.43 -12.39 -2.60
N THR A 15 10.96 -13.54 -2.13
CA THR A 15 9.52 -13.79 -1.97
C THR A 15 8.91 -12.85 -0.94
N SER A 16 9.56 -12.70 0.23
CA SER A 16 9.06 -11.82 1.30
C SER A 16 9.12 -10.35 0.91
N SER A 17 10.23 -9.86 0.32
CA SER A 17 10.32 -8.46 -0.14
C SER A 17 9.33 -8.17 -1.27
N GLY A 18 9.19 -9.07 -2.24
CA GLY A 18 8.22 -8.93 -3.33
C GLY A 18 6.77 -8.96 -2.84
N LEU A 19 6.45 -9.80 -1.85
CA LEU A 19 5.13 -9.80 -1.20
C LEU A 19 4.85 -8.48 -0.47
N VAL A 20 5.82 -7.97 0.29
CA VAL A 20 5.65 -6.70 1.00
C VAL A 20 5.45 -5.55 0.03
N LEU A 21 6.26 -5.46 -1.03
CA LEU A 21 6.08 -4.46 -2.07
C LEU A 21 4.72 -4.61 -2.76
N GLY A 22 4.29 -5.83 -3.07
CA GLY A 22 3.00 -6.07 -3.67
C GLY A 22 1.81 -5.75 -2.76
N ILE A 23 1.92 -6.00 -1.45
CA ILE A 23 0.89 -5.64 -0.47
C ILE A 23 0.88 -4.12 -0.25
N GLU A 24 2.05 -3.49 -0.09
CA GLU A 24 2.18 -2.04 0.05
C GLU A 24 1.64 -1.33 -1.20
N GLU A 25 1.99 -1.80 -2.40
CA GLU A 25 1.44 -1.27 -3.65
C GLU A 25 -0.08 -1.49 -3.71
N ARG A 26 -0.60 -2.69 -3.42
CA ARG A 26 -2.06 -2.92 -3.38
C ARG A 26 -2.80 -2.13 -2.30
N ALA A 27 -2.15 -1.79 -1.20
CA ALA A 27 -2.74 -0.99 -0.12
C ALA A 27 -2.71 0.52 -0.44
N LEU A 28 -1.66 0.97 -1.14
CA LEU A 28 -1.45 2.37 -1.49
C LEU A 28 -2.11 2.76 -2.82
N GLU A 29 -2.22 1.82 -3.77
CA GLU A 29 -2.81 2.02 -5.10
C GLU A 29 -4.24 2.57 -4.98
N PRO A 30 -5.15 2.02 -4.16
CA PRO A 30 -6.48 2.58 -4.02
C PRO A 30 -6.52 3.96 -3.35
N VAL A 31 -5.66 4.23 -2.37
CA VAL A 31 -5.56 5.55 -1.73
C VAL A 31 -5.17 6.61 -2.77
N ARG A 32 -4.22 6.29 -3.66
CA ARG A 32 -3.80 7.19 -4.73
C ARG A 32 -4.91 7.46 -5.75
N ILE A 33 -5.78 6.48 -5.98
CA ILE A 33 -6.73 6.58 -7.09
C ILE A 33 -8.14 7.02 -6.66
N ILE A 34 -8.60 6.66 -5.46
CA ILE A 34 -9.98 6.98 -5.04
C ILE A 34 -10.10 8.45 -4.64
N LEU A 35 -9.05 9.01 -4.03
CA LEU A 35 -9.08 10.37 -3.51
C LEU A 35 -8.99 11.39 -4.67
N GLY A 36 -8.13 11.18 -5.66
CA GLY A 36 -8.14 11.97 -6.90
C GLY A 36 -7.59 13.41 -6.81
N GLY A 37 -7.32 13.93 -5.61
CA GLY A 37 -6.63 15.21 -5.41
C GLY A 37 -5.47 15.09 -4.44
N ASP A 38 -4.39 15.83 -4.63
CA ASP A 38 -3.18 15.65 -3.83
C ASP A 38 -3.30 16.26 -2.42
N LEU A 39 -4.20 17.24 -2.23
CA LEU A 39 -4.52 17.83 -0.94
C LEU A 39 -6.03 17.82 -0.65
N TYR A 40 -6.35 17.62 0.62
CA TYR A 40 -7.68 17.79 1.18
C TYR A 40 -7.62 18.87 2.24
N LEU A 41 -8.50 19.87 2.14
CA LEU A 41 -8.79 20.71 3.30
C LEU A 41 -9.54 19.84 4.31
N LYS A 42 -9.02 19.77 5.54
CA LYS A 42 -9.48 18.86 6.59
C LYS A 42 -11.01 18.96 6.76
N SER A 43 -11.69 17.81 6.72
CA SER A 43 -13.12 17.69 7.07
C SER A 43 -13.38 18.23 8.48
N PRO A 44 -14.53 18.87 8.73
CA PRO A 44 -14.93 19.21 10.09
C PRO A 44 -15.00 17.92 10.94
N GLU A 45 -14.61 18.02 12.21
CA GLU A 45 -14.68 16.89 13.13
C GLU A 45 -16.15 16.61 13.47
N PHE A 46 -16.55 15.33 13.39
CA PHE A 46 -17.88 14.88 13.77
C PHE A 46 -17.86 14.45 15.24
N VAL A 47 -18.54 15.19 16.10
CA VAL A 47 -18.73 14.80 17.50
C VAL A 47 -20.10 14.16 17.66
N LEU A 48 -20.13 12.97 18.26
CA LEU A 48 -21.38 12.32 18.64
C LEU A 48 -21.94 13.02 19.87
N VAL A 49 -23.16 13.54 19.77
CA VAL A 49 -23.87 14.18 20.87
C VAL A 49 -25.24 13.51 21.03
N GLU A 50 -25.49 12.92 22.20
CA GLU A 50 -26.82 12.43 22.55
C GLU A 50 -27.66 13.62 23.05
N GLU A 51 -28.53 14.15 22.19
CA GLU A 51 -29.40 15.28 22.55
C GLU A 51 -30.73 14.83 23.17
N MET A 52 -31.19 13.60 22.90
CA MET A 52 -32.34 12.96 23.55
C MET A 52 -32.06 11.47 23.81
N PRO A 53 -32.68 10.85 24.83
CA PRO A 53 -32.49 9.43 25.13
C PRO A 53 -32.85 8.56 23.91
N GLY A 54 -31.84 7.94 23.30
CA GLY A 54 -32.02 7.10 22.11
C GLY A 54 -31.97 7.82 20.76
N SER A 55 -31.61 9.11 20.70
CA SER A 55 -31.28 9.81 19.44
C SER A 55 -29.79 10.13 19.40
N TYR A 56 -29.06 9.45 18.52
CA TYR A 56 -27.65 9.71 18.27
C TYR A 56 -27.52 10.77 17.17
N ASN A 57 -27.20 12.00 17.55
CA ASN A 57 -27.01 13.10 16.60
C ASN A 57 -25.51 13.34 16.39
N PHE A 58 -25.10 13.56 15.15
CA PHE A 58 -23.75 14.05 14.86
C PHE A 58 -23.78 15.57 14.73
N VAL A 59 -22.83 16.20 15.42
CA VAL A 59 -22.52 17.61 15.26
C VAL A 59 -21.23 17.73 14.47
N THR A 60 -21.25 18.51 13.40
CA THR A 60 -20.05 18.87 12.64
C THR A 60 -19.57 20.26 13.04
N GLY A 61 -18.30 20.36 13.47
CA GLY A 61 -17.66 21.61 13.91
C GLY A 61 -16.55 21.36 14.95
N ASP A 62 -15.64 22.32 15.12
CA ASP A 62 -14.79 22.36 16.32
C ASP A 62 -15.62 22.73 17.55
N GLU A 63 -15.05 22.67 18.76
CA GLU A 63 -15.75 23.08 20.01
C GLU A 63 -16.31 24.53 19.99
N LYS A 64 -16.00 25.32 18.96
CA LYS A 64 -16.41 26.73 18.76
C LYS A 64 -17.38 26.95 17.59
N GLY A 65 -17.62 25.95 16.74
CA GLY A 65 -18.61 26.00 15.66
C GLY A 65 -18.21 26.84 14.43
N GLU A 66 -16.91 27.05 14.16
CA GLU A 66 -16.43 27.94 13.09
C GLU A 66 -16.06 27.25 11.77
N PHE A 67 -16.76 26.19 11.34
CA PHE A 67 -16.36 25.45 10.13
C PHE A 67 -17.51 25.11 9.19
N PHE A 68 -18.22 26.14 8.71
CA PHE A 68 -18.92 26.05 7.43
C PHE A 68 -18.01 26.60 6.34
N VAL A 69 -17.64 25.74 5.40
CA VAL A 69 -16.94 26.16 4.19
C VAL A 69 -18.01 26.44 3.14
N GLU A 70 -18.46 27.69 3.06
CA GLU A 70 -19.22 28.14 1.89
C GLU A 70 -18.34 27.91 0.66
N THR A 71 -18.83 27.09 -0.26
CA THR A 71 -18.05 26.61 -1.41
C THR A 71 -17.50 27.80 -2.21
N GLN A 72 -18.31 28.83 -2.42
CA GLN A 72 -17.95 30.01 -3.20
C GLN A 72 -16.88 30.88 -2.51
N GLU A 73 -17.01 31.12 -1.21
CA GLU A 73 -16.03 31.94 -0.47
C GLU A 73 -14.70 31.20 -0.32
N MET A 74 -14.74 29.88 -0.15
CA MET A 74 -13.53 29.08 -0.09
C MET A 74 -12.82 28.98 -1.44
N GLU A 75 -13.55 28.75 -2.52
CA GLU A 75 -12.98 28.81 -3.87
C GLU A 75 -12.30 30.15 -4.14
N LYS A 76 -12.90 31.25 -3.71
CA LYS A 76 -12.32 32.59 -3.84
C LYS A 76 -11.03 32.74 -3.05
N ARG A 77 -11.02 32.33 -1.77
CA ARG A 77 -9.81 32.33 -0.92
C ARG A 77 -8.71 31.43 -1.47
N LEU A 78 -9.06 30.28 -2.05
CA LEU A 78 -8.08 29.38 -2.69
C LEU A 78 -7.52 29.96 -3.99
N LYS A 79 -8.36 30.62 -4.80
CA LYS A 79 -7.91 31.37 -5.98
C LYS A 79 -6.94 32.50 -5.63
N GLU A 80 -7.15 33.20 -4.51
CA GLU A 80 -6.22 34.22 -4.01
C GLU A 80 -4.84 33.65 -3.63
N ILE A 81 -4.78 32.38 -3.25
CA ILE A 81 -3.55 31.65 -2.90
C ILE A 81 -2.87 31.02 -4.14
N GLY A 82 -3.51 31.14 -5.32
CA GLY A 82 -3.02 30.60 -6.59
C GLY A 82 -3.50 29.18 -6.90
N ILE A 83 -4.47 28.66 -6.14
CA ILE A 83 -5.09 27.36 -6.39
C ILE A 83 -6.33 27.59 -7.26
N THR A 84 -6.28 27.17 -8.52
CA THR A 84 -7.36 27.42 -9.49
C THR A 84 -8.31 26.24 -9.67
N THR A 85 -7.89 25.03 -9.31
CA THR A 85 -8.64 23.80 -9.53
C THR A 85 -9.00 23.18 -8.18
N THR A 86 -10.26 23.30 -7.80
CA THR A 86 -10.79 22.88 -6.50
C THR A 86 -12.06 22.09 -6.69
N TYR A 87 -12.25 21.08 -5.87
CA TYR A 87 -13.37 20.14 -5.93
C TYR A 87 -14.05 20.09 -4.57
N PRO A 88 -15.17 20.81 -4.40
CA PRO A 88 -15.99 20.64 -3.22
C PRO A 88 -16.58 19.23 -3.22
N VAL A 89 -16.48 18.54 -2.09
CA VAL A 89 -17.10 17.23 -1.92
C VAL A 89 -18.06 17.30 -0.75
N LEU A 90 -19.29 16.85 -1.00
CA LEU A 90 -20.31 16.70 0.01
C LEU A 90 -20.31 15.26 0.49
N SER A 91 -20.09 15.05 1.79
CA SER A 91 -20.21 13.75 2.43
C SER A 91 -21.09 13.83 3.67
N VAL A 92 -22.04 12.91 3.79
CA VAL A 92 -22.99 12.84 4.90
C VAL A 92 -22.96 11.44 5.48
N LYS A 93 -23.16 11.31 6.80
CA LYS A 93 -23.33 10.01 7.43
C LYS A 93 -24.70 9.45 7.11
N CYS A 94 -24.77 8.17 6.80
CA CYS A 94 -26.01 7.46 6.55
C CYS A 94 -26.06 6.13 7.32
N LEU A 95 -27.24 5.53 7.39
CA LEU A 95 -27.44 4.21 7.97
C LEU A 95 -28.00 3.26 6.91
N LEU A 96 -27.56 2.00 6.94
CA LEU A 96 -28.17 0.94 6.13
C LEU A 96 -29.25 0.24 6.97
N PRO A 97 -30.55 0.39 6.65
CA PRO A 97 -31.64 -0.13 7.49
C PRO A 97 -31.63 -1.66 7.67
N GLN A 98 -30.95 -2.37 6.79
CA GLN A 98 -30.90 -3.84 6.77
C GLN A 98 -29.74 -4.41 7.61
N GLN A 99 -28.92 -3.57 8.24
CA GLN A 99 -27.74 -3.98 9.03
C GLN A 99 -27.76 -3.37 10.43
N ASP A 100 -27.05 -3.99 11.37
CA ASP A 100 -26.95 -3.56 12.77
C ASP A 100 -26.20 -2.22 12.86
N MET A 101 -26.92 -1.09 12.80
CA MET A 101 -26.53 0.25 13.29
C MET A 101 -25.09 0.74 13.00
N ASP A 102 -24.43 0.24 11.96
CA ASP A 102 -23.11 0.73 11.55
C ASP A 102 -23.29 1.97 10.65
N PHE A 103 -22.66 3.06 11.05
CA PHE A 103 -22.70 4.33 10.32
C PHE A 103 -21.85 4.24 9.06
N ASN A 104 -22.48 4.48 7.92
CA ASN A 104 -21.84 4.52 6.61
C ASN A 104 -21.66 5.97 6.14
N ILE A 105 -20.86 6.18 5.11
CA ILE A 105 -20.66 7.52 4.53
C ILE A 105 -21.20 7.51 3.11
N ILE A 106 -22.15 8.40 2.82
CA ILE A 106 -22.59 8.66 1.45
C ILE A 106 -21.90 9.92 0.94
N MET A 107 -21.32 9.81 -0.26
CA MET A 107 -20.55 10.89 -0.87
C MET A 107 -21.18 11.29 -2.21
N GLY A 108 -21.42 12.59 -2.37
CA GLY A 108 -21.92 13.20 -3.58
C GLY A 108 -20.78 13.51 -4.53
N ARG A 109 -20.88 13.01 -5.76
CA ARG A 109 -19.84 13.18 -6.78
C ARG A 109 -20.32 14.05 -7.95
N ASN A 110 -19.54 15.07 -8.28
CA ASN A 110 -19.83 15.96 -9.40
C ASN A 110 -19.52 15.25 -10.72
N ILE A 111 -20.48 15.13 -11.64
CA ILE A 111 -20.31 14.36 -12.88
C ILE A 111 -19.60 15.19 -13.97
N GLU A 112 -19.78 16.52 -13.98
CA GLU A 112 -19.27 17.41 -15.05
C GLU A 112 -17.79 17.75 -14.89
N ASN A 113 -17.34 18.00 -13.67
CA ASN A 113 -16.00 18.54 -13.40
C ASN A 113 -14.96 17.46 -13.07
N ASP A 114 -15.39 16.22 -12.91
CA ASP A 114 -14.56 15.11 -12.47
C ASP A 114 -13.58 14.65 -13.56
N ILE A 115 -12.39 15.24 -13.55
CA ILE A 115 -11.23 14.81 -14.35
C ILE A 115 -10.57 13.55 -13.78
N THR A 116 -10.95 13.15 -12.56
CA THR A 116 -10.53 11.94 -11.88
C THR A 116 -11.38 10.76 -12.35
N PHE A 117 -11.33 10.51 -13.66
CA PHE A 117 -11.61 9.21 -14.22
C PHE A 117 -10.75 8.20 -13.47
N PHE A 118 -11.39 7.43 -12.59
CA PHE A 118 -10.93 6.18 -11.99
C PHE A 118 -9.72 5.61 -12.76
N HIS A 119 -8.51 5.81 -12.27
CA HIS A 119 -7.39 4.96 -12.67
C HIS A 119 -7.44 3.62 -11.89
N ILE A 120 -8.63 3.17 -11.49
CA ILE A 120 -8.82 1.93 -10.74
C ILE A 120 -9.29 0.87 -11.71
N ASP A 121 -8.34 -0.04 -11.96
CA ASP A 121 -8.48 -1.47 -12.19
C ASP A 121 -9.53 -1.95 -13.21
N GLN A 122 -9.12 -2.93 -14.03
CA GLN A 122 -10.02 -3.65 -14.94
C GLN A 122 -11.10 -4.49 -14.21
N SER A 123 -11.15 -4.42 -12.89
CA SER A 123 -12.03 -5.22 -12.02
C SER A 123 -13.39 -4.60 -11.72
N VAL A 124 -13.64 -3.34 -12.12
CA VAL A 124 -14.96 -2.72 -11.94
C VAL A 124 -16.01 -3.44 -12.78
N GLN A 125 -17.07 -3.89 -12.13
CA GLN A 125 -18.23 -4.47 -12.79
C GLN A 125 -19.31 -3.39 -12.93
N GLY A 126 -19.95 -3.31 -14.11
CA GLY A 126 -21.07 -2.40 -14.37
C GLY A 126 -20.65 -1.14 -15.11
N ARG A 127 -21.19 0.01 -14.71
CA ARG A 127 -20.91 1.32 -15.33
C ARG A 127 -20.75 2.40 -14.26
N TYR A 128 -20.05 3.47 -14.63
CA TYR A 128 -19.95 4.69 -13.81
C TYR A 128 -21.11 5.65 -14.08
N PHE A 129 -21.17 6.72 -13.27
CA PHE A 129 -22.10 7.82 -13.47
C PHE A 129 -21.85 8.50 -14.82
N THR A 130 -22.93 8.73 -15.55
CA THR A 130 -22.93 9.56 -16.75
C THR A 130 -23.76 10.80 -16.52
N GLU A 131 -23.70 11.76 -17.44
CA GLU A 131 -24.52 12.97 -17.41
C GLU A 131 -26.03 12.68 -17.27
N ASP A 132 -26.48 11.51 -17.75
CA ASP A 132 -27.88 11.06 -17.64
C ASP A 132 -28.28 10.59 -16.22
N ASP A 133 -27.31 10.38 -15.33
CA ASP A 133 -27.54 9.95 -13.95
C ASP A 133 -27.73 11.11 -12.97
N LYS A 134 -27.59 12.35 -13.45
CA LYS A 134 -27.83 13.57 -12.65
C LYS A 134 -29.22 13.57 -12.02
N GLY A 135 -29.25 13.73 -10.70
CA GLY A 135 -30.49 13.72 -9.92
C GLY A 135 -31.22 12.37 -9.85
N ARG A 136 -30.64 11.27 -10.35
CA ARG A 136 -31.18 9.91 -10.23
C ARG A 136 -30.67 9.24 -8.95
N SER A 137 -31.51 8.39 -8.36
CA SER A 137 -31.15 7.56 -7.19
C SER A 137 -30.38 6.32 -7.66
N VAL A 138 -29.14 6.53 -8.08
CA VAL A 138 -28.20 5.46 -8.45
C VAL A 138 -26.96 5.52 -7.57
N ALA A 139 -26.35 4.37 -7.30
CA ALA A 139 -25.17 4.26 -6.45
C ALA A 139 -24.05 3.41 -7.06
N VAL A 140 -22.82 3.75 -6.69
CA VAL A 140 -21.62 2.96 -6.96
C VAL A 140 -20.98 2.61 -5.62
N VAL A 141 -20.71 1.32 -5.39
CA VAL A 141 -20.33 0.82 -4.06
C VAL A 141 -19.11 -0.11 -4.12
N ASP A 142 -18.39 -0.22 -3.00
CA ASP A 142 -17.24 -1.11 -2.87
C ASP A 142 -17.72 -2.54 -2.61
N ALA A 143 -17.56 -3.45 -3.57
CA ALA A 143 -17.95 -4.85 -3.43
C ALA A 143 -17.06 -5.66 -2.45
N SER A 144 -15.87 -5.15 -2.12
CA SER A 144 -14.95 -5.76 -1.15
C SER A 144 -15.14 -5.28 0.29
N SER A 145 -16.06 -4.36 0.51
CA SER A 145 -16.35 -3.85 1.85
C SER A 145 -16.87 -4.96 2.78
N GLU A 146 -16.38 -4.94 4.02
CA GLU A 146 -16.87 -5.83 5.09
C GLU A 146 -18.30 -5.48 5.50
N MET A 147 -18.82 -4.28 5.14
CA MET A 147 -20.20 -3.87 5.43
C MET A 147 -21.19 -4.91 4.92
N TRP A 148 -20.92 -5.55 3.79
CA TRP A 148 -21.85 -6.53 3.22
C TRP A 148 -21.97 -7.83 4.02
N GLY A 149 -21.06 -8.09 4.97
CA GLY A 149 -21.02 -9.32 5.74
C GLY A 149 -20.99 -10.56 4.84
N ASN A 150 -22.03 -11.41 4.92
CA ASN A 150 -22.20 -12.58 4.05
C ASN A 150 -23.04 -12.31 2.79
N ALA A 151 -23.58 -11.10 2.63
CA ALA A 151 -24.38 -10.74 1.47
C ALA A 151 -23.46 -10.43 0.29
N HIS A 152 -23.81 -10.95 -0.89
CA HIS A 152 -23.14 -10.60 -2.13
C HIS A 152 -23.94 -9.54 -2.86
N VAL A 153 -23.37 -8.34 -2.97
CA VAL A 153 -23.96 -7.23 -3.72
C VAL A 153 -23.74 -7.41 -5.22
N LYS A 154 -24.78 -7.14 -6.01
CA LYS A 154 -24.76 -7.23 -7.46
C LYS A 154 -25.27 -5.93 -8.09
N ILE A 155 -24.88 -5.75 -9.35
CA ILE A 155 -25.41 -4.66 -10.18
C ILE A 155 -26.90 -4.90 -10.41
N GLY A 156 -27.70 -3.86 -10.25
CA GLY A 156 -29.16 -3.87 -10.33
C GLY A 156 -29.85 -4.16 -9.00
N ASP A 157 -29.10 -4.45 -7.93
CA ASP A 157 -29.68 -4.53 -6.58
C ASP A 157 -30.12 -3.13 -6.11
N SER A 158 -31.18 -3.10 -5.29
CA SER A 158 -31.68 -1.88 -4.67
C SER A 158 -31.10 -1.74 -3.26
N LEU A 159 -30.39 -0.63 -3.02
CA LEU A 159 -29.77 -0.29 -1.76
C LEU A 159 -30.61 0.76 -1.03
N SER A 160 -31.30 0.34 0.03
CA SER A 160 -32.01 1.27 0.91
C SER A 160 -31.01 1.97 1.85
N VAL A 161 -31.04 3.29 1.88
CA VAL A 161 -30.17 4.13 2.71
C VAL A 161 -31.04 5.09 3.52
N LEU A 162 -30.86 5.11 4.84
CA LEU A 162 -31.46 6.11 5.72
C LEU A 162 -30.53 7.33 5.80
N LEU A 163 -31.02 8.45 5.27
CA LEU A 163 -30.36 9.75 5.34
C LEU A 163 -30.91 10.55 6.52
N PRO A 164 -30.05 11.26 7.28
CA PRO A 164 -30.51 12.11 8.36
C PRO A 164 -31.17 13.38 7.81
N GLU A 165 -32.14 13.90 8.55
CA GLU A 165 -32.59 15.27 8.36
C GLU A 165 -31.52 16.23 8.90
N VAL A 166 -31.08 17.16 8.05
CA VAL A 166 -30.02 18.10 8.40
C VAL A 166 -30.64 19.37 8.98
N GLN A 167 -30.49 19.56 10.29
CA GLN A 167 -30.96 20.77 10.97
C GLN A 167 -29.81 21.76 11.18
N ARG A 168 -30.05 23.02 10.82
CA ARG A 168 -29.10 24.12 11.05
C ARG A 168 -29.35 24.76 12.42
N GLY A 169 -28.40 24.60 13.33
CA GLY A 169 -28.31 25.38 14.57
C GLY A 169 -27.39 26.61 14.39
N ASP A 170 -27.45 27.55 15.34
CA ASP A 170 -26.76 28.85 15.27
C ASP A 170 -25.25 28.76 14.94
N ASN A 171 -24.57 27.64 15.26
CA ASN A 171 -23.15 27.38 14.98
C ASN A 171 -22.84 25.88 14.75
N ARG A 172 -23.84 25.05 14.38
CA ARG A 172 -23.70 23.59 14.23
C ARG A 172 -24.71 23.00 13.27
N LEU A 173 -24.35 21.96 12.52
CA LEU A 173 -25.35 21.08 11.89
C LEU A 173 -25.65 19.92 12.83
N ILE A 174 -26.92 19.54 12.88
CA ILE A 174 -27.41 18.38 13.59
C ILE A 174 -27.91 17.40 12.52
N LEU A 175 -27.34 16.20 12.50
CA LEU A 175 -27.81 15.10 11.68
C LEU A 175 -28.82 14.27 12.48
N ASP A 176 -30.12 14.49 12.25
CA ASP A 176 -31.22 13.78 12.92
C ASP A 176 -31.65 12.56 12.11
N PHE A 177 -31.27 11.38 12.58
CA PHE A 177 -31.67 10.10 11.96
C PHE A 177 -33.09 9.67 12.34
N GLY A 178 -33.66 10.20 13.41
CA GLY A 178 -35.03 9.88 13.85
C GLY A 178 -36.10 10.46 12.93
N SER A 179 -35.83 11.64 12.38
CA SER A 179 -36.67 12.32 11.38
C SER A 179 -36.17 12.12 9.94
N GLY A 180 -35.17 11.25 9.76
CA GLY A 180 -34.52 10.99 8.48
C GLY A 180 -35.41 10.33 7.43
N THR A 181 -34.97 10.39 6.17
CA THR A 181 -35.67 9.81 5.01
C THR A 181 -34.95 8.56 4.52
N VAL A 182 -35.71 7.50 4.25
CA VAL A 182 -35.19 6.30 3.58
C VAL A 182 -35.32 6.48 2.08
N GLU A 183 -34.20 6.35 1.37
CA GLU A 183 -34.11 6.44 -0.09
C GLU A 183 -33.50 5.16 -0.65
N ASP A 184 -34.07 4.69 -1.77
CA ASP A 184 -33.61 3.49 -2.46
C ASP A 184 -32.73 3.88 -3.66
N PHE A 185 -31.51 3.36 -3.68
CA PHE A 185 -30.55 3.58 -4.75
C PHE A 185 -30.34 2.30 -5.58
N GLU A 186 -30.44 2.39 -6.90
CA GLU A 186 -30.07 1.30 -7.79
C GLU A 186 -28.54 1.22 -7.91
N ILE A 187 -27.96 0.05 -7.64
CA ILE A 187 -26.52 -0.17 -7.76
C ILE A 187 -26.15 -0.36 -9.23
N ILE A 188 -25.45 0.60 -9.82
CA ILE A 188 -25.08 0.59 -11.24
C ILE A 188 -23.62 0.19 -11.49
N GLY A 189 -22.80 0.22 -10.44
CA GLY A 189 -21.37 -0.09 -10.53
C GLY A 189 -20.81 -0.61 -9.21
N LEU A 190 -19.84 -1.52 -9.33
CA LEU A 190 -19.11 -2.12 -8.21
C LEU A 190 -17.61 -1.91 -8.41
N TYR A 191 -16.96 -1.30 -7.42
CA TYR A 191 -15.50 -1.19 -7.39
C TYR A 191 -14.92 -2.05 -6.26
N SER A 192 -13.59 -2.21 -6.22
CA SER A 192 -12.90 -2.89 -5.13
C SER A 192 -11.70 -2.09 -4.66
N GLY A 193 -11.50 -2.03 -3.35
CA GLY A 193 -10.32 -1.42 -2.73
C GLY A 193 -10.57 -0.10 -2.01
N GLY A 194 -11.71 0.10 -1.34
CA GLY A 194 -12.07 1.33 -0.61
C GLY A 194 -10.93 2.02 0.16
N ILE A 195 -11.08 3.33 0.40
CA ILE A 195 -10.11 4.13 1.16
C ILE A 195 -10.10 3.67 2.61
N MET A 196 -8.97 3.20 3.14
CA MET A 196 -8.73 3.05 4.60
C MET A 196 -9.90 2.43 5.40
N GLY A 197 -10.62 1.45 4.85
CA GLY A 197 -11.76 0.82 5.54
C GLY A 197 -12.97 1.75 5.72
N THR A 198 -13.10 2.82 4.94
CA THR A 198 -14.33 3.63 4.87
C THR A 198 -15.27 3.04 3.82
N ASP A 199 -16.44 2.62 4.28
CA ASP A 199 -17.53 2.10 3.46
C ASP A 199 -18.27 3.25 2.76
N ALA A 200 -17.60 3.83 1.77
CA ALA A 200 -18.11 4.97 1.02
C ALA A 200 -19.08 4.51 -0.08
N ILE A 201 -20.33 4.95 0.03
CA ILE A 201 -21.36 4.82 -1.00
C ILE A 201 -21.31 6.09 -1.85
N TRP A 202 -21.00 5.93 -3.14
CA TRP A 202 -20.97 7.06 -4.07
C TRP A 202 -22.33 7.25 -4.72
N VAL A 203 -22.79 8.49 -4.81
CA VAL A 203 -24.01 8.89 -5.51
C VAL A 203 -23.78 10.19 -6.29
N PRO A 204 -24.61 10.52 -7.29
CA PRO A 204 -24.55 11.82 -7.94
C PRO A 204 -24.70 12.96 -6.93
N GLU A 205 -23.83 13.97 -7.01
CA GLU A 205 -23.83 15.11 -6.08
C GLU A 205 -25.18 15.81 -6.04
N GLU A 206 -25.78 16.06 -7.20
CA GLU A 206 -27.11 16.69 -7.30
C GLU A 206 -28.19 15.90 -6.54
N THR A 207 -28.13 14.56 -6.59
CA THR A 207 -29.05 13.70 -5.86
C THR A 207 -28.85 13.89 -4.35
N LEU A 208 -27.60 13.86 -3.87
CA LEU A 208 -27.31 14.02 -2.45
C LEU A 208 -27.71 15.42 -1.94
N ARG A 209 -27.41 16.48 -2.69
CA ARG A 209 -27.78 17.86 -2.34
C ARG A 209 -29.29 18.02 -2.23
N LYS A 210 -30.04 17.48 -3.20
CA LYS A 210 -31.51 17.51 -3.20
C LYS A 210 -32.12 16.78 -2.00
N LEU A 211 -31.55 15.64 -1.62
CA LEU A 211 -32.05 14.82 -0.51
C LEU A 211 -31.69 15.40 0.86
N THR A 212 -30.55 16.07 0.98
CA THR A 212 -30.05 16.62 2.25
C THR A 212 -30.38 18.09 2.45
N HIS A 213 -30.89 18.76 1.41
CA HIS A 213 -31.14 20.21 1.37
C HIS A 213 -29.87 21.07 1.61
N ILE A 214 -28.70 20.53 1.26
CA ILE A 214 -27.41 21.22 1.37
C ILE A 214 -26.97 21.70 -0.02
N ASP A 215 -27.33 22.93 -0.38
CA ASP A 215 -27.10 23.45 -1.74
C ASP A 215 -25.69 24.05 -1.95
N GLU A 216 -25.13 24.81 -1.00
CA GLU A 216 -23.90 25.60 -1.21
C GLU A 216 -22.72 25.26 -0.28
N GLU A 217 -22.89 24.28 0.60
CA GLU A 217 -21.85 23.85 1.55
C GLU A 217 -21.15 22.56 1.05
N ALA A 218 -19.90 22.40 1.47
CA ALA A 218 -19.10 21.21 1.23
C ALA A 218 -18.53 20.69 2.55
N THR A 219 -18.44 19.37 2.70
CA THR A 219 -17.84 18.75 3.88
C THR A 219 -16.32 18.86 3.83
N TYR A 220 -15.73 18.75 2.65
CA TYR A 220 -14.31 19.04 2.45
C TYR A 220 -14.09 19.56 1.02
N VAL A 221 -12.95 20.21 0.82
CA VAL A 221 -12.52 20.67 -0.51
C VAL A 221 -11.25 19.92 -0.86
N ALA A 222 -11.33 19.14 -1.93
CA ALA A 222 -10.18 18.50 -2.55
C ALA A 222 -9.50 19.48 -3.52
N VAL A 223 -8.18 19.45 -3.54
CA VAL A 223 -7.34 20.24 -4.43
C VAL A 223 -6.48 19.29 -5.25
N ILE A 224 -6.57 19.37 -6.57
CA ILE A 224 -5.75 18.58 -7.49
C ILE A 224 -4.58 19.45 -7.92
N THR A 225 -3.36 18.93 -7.78
CA THR A 225 -2.13 19.61 -8.20
C THR A 225 -1.50 18.89 -9.38
N GLU A 226 -0.73 19.61 -10.21
CA GLU A 226 -0.09 18.99 -11.38
C GLU A 226 1.21 18.24 -10.99
N SER A 227 1.81 18.56 -9.84
CA SER A 227 3.07 18.00 -9.37
C SER A 227 3.18 17.97 -7.84
N GLN A 228 3.89 16.97 -7.30
CA GLN A 228 4.21 16.82 -5.88
C GLN A 228 4.92 18.05 -5.28
N SER A 229 5.73 18.75 -6.09
CA SER A 229 6.39 20.00 -5.69
C SER A 229 5.37 21.08 -5.31
N ASP A 230 4.28 21.12 -6.06
CA ASP A 230 3.24 22.13 -5.94
C ASP A 230 2.38 21.80 -4.72
N THR A 231 2.18 20.50 -4.44
CA THR A 231 1.51 20.05 -3.23
C THR A 231 2.15 20.60 -1.96
N THR A 232 3.48 20.50 -1.85
CA THR A 232 4.23 20.96 -0.65
C THR A 232 4.20 22.49 -0.51
N GLU A 233 4.27 23.20 -1.64
CA GLU A 233 4.17 24.66 -1.67
C GLU A 233 2.77 25.13 -1.25
N PHE A 234 1.72 24.52 -1.79
CA PHE A 234 0.34 24.84 -1.45
C PHE A 234 0.01 24.48 -0.01
N GLU A 235 0.46 23.32 0.49
CA GLU A 235 0.30 22.95 1.89
C GLU A 235 0.88 24.02 2.83
N THR A 236 2.08 24.51 2.53
CA THR A 236 2.74 25.57 3.30
C THR A 236 1.93 26.87 3.26
N LYS A 237 1.45 27.27 2.08
CA LYS A 237 0.63 28.48 1.89
C LYS A 237 -0.72 28.36 2.63
N ILE A 238 -1.34 27.19 2.62
CA ILE A 238 -2.63 26.96 3.27
C ILE A 238 -2.46 26.94 4.80
N LYS A 239 -1.43 26.29 5.33
CA LYS A 239 -1.10 26.32 6.77
C LYS A 239 -0.82 27.74 7.28
N GLN A 240 -0.15 28.58 6.49
CA GLN A 240 0.09 30.00 6.82
C GLN A 240 -1.20 30.83 6.92
N ASN A 241 -2.27 30.40 6.25
CA ASN A 241 -3.59 31.04 6.29
C ASN A 241 -4.52 30.43 7.36
N ASN A 242 -3.96 29.68 8.32
CA ASN A 242 -4.67 29.05 9.44
C ASN A 242 -5.76 28.05 9.01
N LEU A 243 -5.58 27.44 7.85
CA LEU A 243 -6.44 26.37 7.33
C LEU A 243 -5.78 25.02 7.60
N SER A 244 -6.58 24.04 8.04
CA SER A 244 -6.11 22.67 8.27
C SER A 244 -6.11 21.89 6.95
N VAL A 245 -5.00 21.21 6.67
CA VAL A 245 -4.79 20.44 5.44
C VAL A 245 -4.37 19.03 5.79
N LEU A 246 -4.91 18.07 5.05
CA LEU A 246 -4.50 16.68 5.04
C LEU A 246 -4.04 16.36 3.61
N THR A 247 -2.79 15.96 3.43
CA THR A 247 -2.32 15.54 2.09
C THR A 247 -2.45 14.04 1.93
N ILE A 248 -2.63 13.57 0.68
CA ILE A 248 -2.53 12.13 0.39
C ILE A 248 -1.15 11.61 0.79
N TYR A 249 -0.10 12.43 0.62
CA TYR A 249 1.27 12.04 0.98
C TYR A 249 1.43 11.78 2.47
N ASP A 250 0.84 12.59 3.35
CA ASP A 250 0.87 12.34 4.81
C ASP A 250 0.21 11.00 5.15
N MET A 251 -0.90 10.67 4.47
CA MET A 251 -1.63 9.41 4.64
C MET A 251 -0.83 8.22 4.10
N MET A 252 -0.23 8.36 2.91
CA MET A 252 0.64 7.36 2.31
C MET A 252 1.91 7.14 3.14
N GLU A 253 2.50 8.20 3.69
CA GLU A 253 3.68 8.12 4.54
C GLU A 253 3.37 7.40 5.86
N ALA A 254 2.21 7.67 6.48
CA ALA A 254 1.76 6.94 7.65
C ALA A 254 1.61 5.43 7.36
N LEU A 255 0.97 5.06 6.25
CA LEU A 255 0.85 3.67 5.81
C LEU A 255 2.23 3.04 5.50
N SER A 256 3.08 3.72 4.74
CA SER A 256 4.42 3.25 4.41
C SER A 256 5.32 3.11 5.63
N ARG A 257 5.09 3.91 6.68
CA ARG A 257 5.78 3.80 7.97
C ARG A 257 5.40 2.52 8.71
N ASP A 258 4.12 2.16 8.72
CA ASP A 258 3.65 0.89 9.30
C ASP A 258 4.22 -0.31 8.54
N PHE A 259 4.25 -0.25 7.20
CA PHE A 259 4.98 -1.23 6.39
C PHE A 259 6.49 -1.21 6.64
N GLY A 260 7.05 -0.09 7.09
CA GLY A 260 8.45 0.07 7.46
C GLY A 260 8.89 -0.87 8.59
N GLU A 261 8.08 -0.97 9.65
CA GLU A 261 8.36 -1.89 10.77
C GLU A 261 8.30 -3.36 10.30
N PHE A 262 7.31 -3.70 9.48
CA PHE A 262 7.20 -5.04 8.89
C PHE A 262 8.39 -5.36 7.96
N LYS A 263 8.82 -4.40 7.13
CA LYS A 263 10.03 -4.50 6.28
C LYS A 263 11.28 -4.77 7.13
N GLN A 264 11.40 -4.12 8.29
CA GLN A 264 12.54 -4.30 9.19
C GLN A 264 12.53 -5.68 9.86
N PHE A 265 11.36 -6.18 10.24
CA PHE A 265 11.20 -7.54 10.76
C PHE A 265 11.65 -8.60 9.74
N ILE A 266 11.18 -8.50 8.49
CA ILE A 266 11.60 -9.41 7.40
C ILE A 266 13.11 -9.35 7.15
N ARG A 267 13.71 -8.16 7.16
CA ARG A 267 15.17 -7.99 7.00
C ARG A 267 15.97 -8.77 8.05
N THR A 268 15.45 -8.82 9.28
CA THR A 268 16.07 -9.57 10.39
C THR A 268 16.02 -11.08 10.15
N ILE A 269 14.89 -11.60 9.67
CA ILE A 269 14.76 -13.02 9.31
C ILE A 269 15.74 -13.37 8.20
N VAL A 270 15.81 -12.55 7.14
CA VAL A 270 16.74 -12.75 6.02
C VAL A 270 18.19 -12.77 6.50
N PHE A 271 18.57 -11.85 7.38
CA PHE A 271 19.92 -11.82 7.95
C PHE A 271 20.27 -13.14 8.65
N ILE A 272 19.35 -13.69 9.44
CA ILE A 272 19.53 -14.99 10.11
C ILE A 272 19.63 -16.11 9.08
N THR A 273 18.77 -16.14 8.07
CA THR A 273 18.79 -17.16 7.02
C THR A 273 20.10 -17.14 6.23
N TYR A 274 20.63 -15.95 5.90
CA TYR A 274 21.96 -15.84 5.29
C TYR A 274 23.07 -16.38 6.18
N GLY A 275 23.02 -16.10 7.48
CA GLY A 275 23.96 -16.67 8.45
C GLY A 275 23.93 -18.19 8.47
N VAL A 276 22.73 -18.79 8.53
CA VAL A 276 22.56 -20.26 8.51
C VAL A 276 23.06 -20.85 7.18
N SER A 277 22.74 -20.22 6.05
CA SER A 277 23.21 -20.69 4.73
C SER A 277 24.73 -20.58 4.57
N ALA A 278 25.36 -19.54 5.13
CA ALA A 278 26.81 -19.42 5.17
C ALA A 278 27.46 -20.55 5.98
N LEU A 279 26.89 -20.91 7.14
CA LEU A 279 27.38 -22.04 7.95
C LEU A 279 27.22 -23.39 7.24
N ILE A 280 26.09 -23.59 6.56
CA ILE A 280 25.85 -24.78 5.72
C ILE A 280 26.89 -24.85 4.61
N LEU A 281 27.16 -23.74 3.92
CA LEU A 281 28.17 -23.66 2.87
C LEU A 281 29.56 -24.02 3.41
N VAL A 282 29.95 -23.47 4.57
CA VAL A 282 31.23 -23.80 5.23
C VAL A 282 31.35 -25.30 5.47
N ASN A 283 30.33 -25.94 6.04
CA ASN A 283 30.37 -27.37 6.34
C ASN A 283 30.49 -28.23 5.07
N ILE A 284 29.76 -27.88 4.01
CA ILE A 284 29.82 -28.60 2.74
C ILE A 284 31.18 -28.41 2.07
N MET A 285 31.73 -27.20 2.10
CA MET A 285 33.06 -26.92 1.57
C MET A 285 34.15 -27.65 2.31
N LEU A 286 34.06 -27.75 3.64
CA LEU A 286 35.00 -28.54 4.43
C LEU A 286 34.96 -30.02 4.06
N ALA A 287 33.76 -30.59 3.84
CA ALA A 287 33.60 -31.96 3.39
C ALA A 287 34.18 -32.15 1.97
N ALA A 288 33.84 -31.26 1.04
CA ALA A 288 34.33 -31.32 -0.35
C ALA A 288 35.86 -31.19 -0.46
N VAL A 289 36.47 -30.30 0.33
CA VAL A 289 37.93 -30.19 0.45
C VAL A 289 38.54 -31.47 1.01
N GLY A 290 37.86 -32.13 1.95
CA GLY A 290 38.26 -33.42 2.51
C GLY A 290 38.30 -34.54 1.48
N GLU A 291 37.33 -34.57 0.56
CA GLU A 291 37.28 -35.57 -0.53
C GLU A 291 38.37 -35.32 -1.59
N ARG A 292 38.67 -34.06 -1.89
CA ARG A 292 39.64 -33.68 -2.94
C ARG A 292 41.05 -33.38 -2.41
N GLN A 293 41.40 -33.82 -1.20
CA GLN A 293 42.73 -33.54 -0.61
C GLN A 293 43.89 -34.02 -1.50
N HIS A 294 43.72 -35.15 -2.17
CA HIS A 294 44.72 -35.71 -3.09
C HIS A 294 45.02 -34.78 -4.27
N GLU A 295 44.00 -34.21 -4.90
CA GLU A 295 44.14 -33.26 -6.01
C GLU A 295 44.88 -31.99 -5.56
N ILE A 296 44.56 -31.48 -4.37
CA ILE A 296 45.22 -30.31 -3.78
C ILE A 296 46.70 -30.62 -3.47
N GLY A 297 46.99 -31.83 -3.00
CA GLY A 297 48.35 -32.32 -2.76
C GLY A 297 49.18 -32.36 -4.04
N ILE A 298 48.60 -32.84 -5.15
CA ILE A 298 49.23 -32.85 -6.48
C ILE A 298 49.49 -31.42 -6.96
N LEU A 299 48.50 -30.52 -6.86
CA LEU A 299 48.67 -29.12 -7.29
C LEU A 299 49.83 -28.43 -6.55
N LYS A 300 49.97 -28.71 -5.26
CA LYS A 300 51.09 -28.17 -4.46
C LYS A 300 52.43 -28.81 -4.79
N SER A 301 52.48 -30.09 -5.14
CA SER A 301 53.74 -30.76 -5.49
C SER A 301 54.30 -30.27 -6.83
N ILE A 302 53.43 -29.83 -7.76
CA ILE A 302 53.83 -29.19 -9.01
C ILE A 302 54.11 -27.68 -8.87
N GLY A 303 54.01 -27.11 -7.66
CA GLY A 303 54.44 -25.74 -7.34
C GLY A 303 53.33 -24.70 -7.11
N ALA A 304 52.05 -25.09 -7.01
CA ALA A 304 50.99 -24.15 -6.66
C ALA A 304 51.18 -23.59 -5.25
N LYS A 305 51.02 -22.27 -5.09
CA LYS A 305 51.13 -21.60 -3.80
C LYS A 305 49.85 -21.80 -2.98
N SER A 306 49.94 -21.69 -1.66
CA SER A 306 48.76 -21.69 -0.78
C SER A 306 47.76 -20.59 -1.14
N THR A 307 48.23 -19.46 -1.67
CA THR A 307 47.37 -18.37 -2.17
C THR A 307 46.53 -18.80 -3.37
N ASP A 308 47.09 -19.60 -4.27
CA ASP A 308 46.43 -20.05 -5.50
C ASP A 308 45.28 -21.01 -5.15
N ILE A 309 45.53 -21.93 -4.22
CA ILE A 309 44.50 -22.82 -3.67
C ILE A 309 43.41 -22.03 -2.93
N THR A 310 43.79 -20.99 -2.19
CA THR A 310 42.82 -20.15 -1.47
C THR A 310 41.90 -19.41 -2.43
N ILE A 311 42.47 -18.77 -3.46
CA ILE A 311 41.71 -18.05 -4.49
C ILE A 311 40.77 -19.01 -5.23
N LEU A 312 41.26 -20.19 -5.59
CA LEU A 312 40.46 -21.19 -6.30
C LEU A 312 39.18 -21.56 -5.53
N ILE A 313 39.30 -21.86 -4.24
CA ILE A 313 38.16 -22.28 -3.40
C ILE A 313 37.23 -21.10 -3.11
N VAL A 314 37.76 -19.89 -2.93
CA VAL A 314 36.94 -18.67 -2.79
C VAL A 314 36.16 -18.40 -4.08
N CYS A 315 36.77 -18.58 -5.26
CA CYS A 315 36.10 -18.49 -6.55
C CYS A 315 35.02 -19.58 -6.72
N GLU A 316 35.28 -20.82 -6.29
CA GLU A 316 34.27 -21.89 -6.29
C GLU A 316 33.07 -21.50 -5.41
N SER A 317 33.34 -20.96 -4.22
CA SER A 317 32.30 -20.47 -3.31
C SER A 317 31.51 -19.29 -3.90
N ALA A 318 32.19 -18.35 -4.57
CA ALA A 318 31.57 -17.23 -5.27
C ALA A 318 30.66 -17.70 -6.42
N LEU A 319 31.11 -18.68 -7.21
CA LEU A 319 30.32 -19.27 -8.29
C LEU A 319 29.08 -19.99 -7.77
N LEU A 320 29.18 -20.71 -6.66
CA LEU A 320 28.01 -21.32 -6.01
C LEU A 320 27.04 -20.26 -5.49
N GLY A 321 27.57 -19.15 -4.95
CA GLY A 321 26.79 -17.98 -4.58
C GLY A 321 26.03 -17.38 -5.76
N LEU A 322 26.70 -17.24 -6.91
CA LEU A 322 26.10 -16.70 -8.13
C LEU A 322 25.00 -17.62 -8.68
N ILE A 323 25.27 -18.92 -8.79
CA ILE A 323 24.29 -19.89 -9.31
C ILE A 323 23.10 -20.02 -8.35
N GLY A 324 23.36 -20.19 -7.05
CA GLY A 324 22.32 -20.27 -6.03
C GLY A 324 21.51 -18.98 -5.93
N GLY A 325 22.18 -17.83 -6.02
CA GLY A 325 21.55 -16.52 -6.01
C GLY A 325 20.62 -16.29 -7.19
N LEU A 326 21.07 -16.61 -8.41
CA LEU A 326 20.21 -16.55 -9.59
C LEU A 326 18.98 -17.46 -9.45
N LEU A 327 19.19 -18.72 -9.07
CA LEU A 327 18.08 -19.67 -8.91
C LEU A 327 17.08 -19.22 -7.84
N GLY A 328 17.56 -18.75 -6.69
CA GLY A 328 16.72 -18.22 -5.62
C GLY A 328 15.99 -16.94 -6.03
N PHE A 329 16.66 -16.04 -6.73
CA PHE A 329 16.06 -14.79 -7.21
C PHE A 329 14.91 -15.07 -8.19
N PHE A 330 15.13 -15.90 -9.21
CA PHE A 330 14.11 -16.19 -10.21
C PHE A 330 12.94 -16.94 -9.61
N SER A 331 13.20 -17.97 -8.79
CA SER A 331 12.13 -18.73 -8.14
C SER A 331 11.33 -17.85 -7.15
N GLY A 332 12.01 -17.01 -6.37
CA GLY A 332 11.35 -16.14 -5.40
C GLY A 332 10.56 -15.01 -6.05
N SER A 333 11.10 -14.40 -7.11
CA SER A 333 10.39 -13.38 -7.89
C SER A 333 9.16 -13.97 -8.58
N PHE A 334 9.27 -15.20 -9.09
CA PHE A 334 8.14 -15.90 -9.69
C PHE A 334 7.05 -16.20 -8.66
N THR A 335 7.41 -16.70 -7.47
CA THR A 335 6.44 -16.93 -6.39
C THR A 335 5.79 -15.61 -5.94
N ALA A 336 6.57 -14.56 -5.71
CA ALA A 336 6.02 -13.24 -5.36
C ALA A 336 5.04 -12.74 -6.42
N ALA A 337 5.34 -12.92 -7.71
CA ALA A 337 4.47 -12.51 -8.80
C ALA A 337 3.15 -13.30 -8.83
N VAL A 338 3.16 -14.59 -8.53
CA VAL A 338 1.93 -15.40 -8.47
C VAL A 338 0.97 -14.88 -7.38
N PHE A 339 1.50 -14.45 -6.23
CA PHE A 339 0.67 -13.94 -5.13
C PHE A 339 0.28 -12.46 -5.29
N SER A 340 1.20 -11.62 -5.77
CA SER A 340 0.96 -10.17 -5.95
C SER A 340 0.31 -9.80 -7.29
N GLY A 341 0.36 -10.68 -8.29
CA GLY A 341 -0.12 -10.40 -9.65
C GLY A 341 0.79 -9.47 -10.48
N LYS A 342 1.88 -8.93 -9.89
CA LYS A 342 2.85 -8.06 -10.56
C LYS A 342 4.25 -8.68 -10.53
N LEU A 343 4.94 -8.64 -11.67
CA LEU A 343 6.33 -9.09 -11.78
C LEU A 343 7.27 -7.93 -11.41
N PHE A 344 7.83 -7.96 -10.20
CA PHE A 344 8.86 -6.99 -9.83
C PHE A 344 10.21 -7.45 -10.40
N PHE A 345 10.56 -6.99 -11.60
CA PHE A 345 11.88 -7.21 -12.22
C PHE A 345 12.57 -5.87 -12.42
N ASP A 346 13.36 -5.50 -11.43
CA ASP A 346 14.24 -4.33 -11.51
C ASP A 346 15.69 -4.80 -11.56
N LEU A 347 16.45 -4.29 -12.52
CA LEU A 347 17.85 -4.65 -12.75
C LEU A 347 18.73 -4.25 -11.57
N GLU A 348 18.44 -3.11 -10.94
CA GLU A 348 19.21 -2.63 -9.80
C GLU A 348 19.05 -3.59 -8.60
N THR A 349 17.81 -4.04 -8.35
CA THR A 349 17.50 -5.05 -7.33
C THR A 349 18.22 -6.38 -7.60
N ILE A 350 18.20 -6.88 -8.84
CA ILE A 350 18.87 -8.14 -9.23
C ILE A 350 20.36 -8.07 -8.94
N ILE A 351 21.01 -6.99 -9.38
CA ILE A 351 22.45 -6.81 -9.22
C ILE A 351 22.80 -6.77 -7.73
N THR A 352 22.02 -6.03 -6.95
CA THR A 352 22.25 -5.87 -5.50
C THR A 352 22.15 -7.20 -4.76
N ASP A 353 21.08 -7.97 -5.00
CA ASP A 353 20.86 -9.28 -4.35
C ASP A 353 21.98 -10.28 -4.69
N ILE A 354 22.36 -10.36 -5.97
CA ILE A 354 23.41 -11.27 -6.42
C ILE A 354 24.76 -10.87 -5.83
N VAL A 355 25.10 -9.57 -5.82
CA VAL A 355 26.37 -9.08 -5.28
C VAL A 355 26.48 -9.39 -3.79
N ILE A 356 25.43 -9.15 -3.01
CA ILE A 356 25.40 -9.45 -1.57
C ILE A 356 25.64 -10.94 -1.33
N VAL A 357 24.95 -11.81 -2.07
CA VAL A 357 25.07 -13.26 -1.91
C VAL A 357 26.47 -13.75 -2.28
N VAL A 358 27.03 -13.25 -3.39
CA VAL A 358 28.39 -13.58 -3.81
C VAL A 358 29.39 -13.16 -2.74
N ILE A 359 29.27 -11.96 -2.17
CA ILE A 359 30.13 -11.49 -1.07
C ILE A 359 30.05 -12.42 0.14
N ILE A 360 28.83 -12.75 0.58
CA ILE A 360 28.61 -13.63 1.74
C ILE A 360 29.23 -15.02 1.48
N CYS A 361 29.01 -15.59 0.30
CA CYS A 361 29.57 -16.89 -0.07
C CYS A 361 31.10 -16.86 -0.18
N SER A 362 31.68 -15.79 -0.74
CA SER A 362 33.13 -15.61 -0.78
C SER A 362 33.72 -15.54 0.63
N ILE A 363 33.13 -14.77 1.54
CA ILE A 363 33.57 -14.66 2.95
C ILE A 363 33.47 -16.02 3.64
N ALA A 364 32.35 -16.71 3.49
CA ALA A 364 32.15 -18.05 4.05
C ALA A 364 33.18 -19.05 3.49
N GLY A 365 33.55 -18.93 2.22
CA GLY A 365 34.55 -19.76 1.56
C GLY A 365 35.99 -19.56 2.05
N VAL A 366 36.32 -18.43 2.69
CA VAL A 366 37.69 -18.14 3.15
C VAL A 366 38.18 -19.16 4.17
N TYR A 367 37.36 -19.53 5.16
CA TYR A 367 37.76 -20.49 6.19
C TYR A 367 38.13 -21.87 5.62
N PRO A 368 37.28 -22.55 4.82
CA PRO A 368 37.66 -23.82 4.21
C PRO A 368 38.83 -23.66 3.23
N ALA A 369 38.90 -22.55 2.49
CA ALA A 369 40.00 -22.25 1.58
C ALA A 369 41.36 -22.17 2.30
N VAL A 370 41.43 -21.45 3.42
CA VAL A 370 42.64 -21.35 4.25
C VAL A 370 43.00 -22.73 4.82
N LYS A 371 42.02 -23.49 5.30
CA LYS A 371 42.26 -24.85 5.83
C LYS A 371 42.84 -25.78 4.75
N ALA A 372 42.26 -25.78 3.55
CA ALA A 372 42.74 -26.53 2.39
C ALA A 372 44.17 -26.13 2.00
N SER A 373 44.44 -24.82 1.96
CA SER A 373 45.73 -24.25 1.58
C SER A 373 46.88 -24.60 2.53
N ARG A 374 46.60 -25.17 3.71
CA ARG A 374 47.60 -25.58 4.71
C ARG A 374 47.92 -27.08 4.69
N ILE A 375 47.23 -27.88 3.87
CA ILE A 375 47.47 -29.32 3.77
C ILE A 375 48.88 -29.58 3.17
N PRO A 376 49.79 -30.30 3.84
CA PRO A 376 51.14 -30.57 3.32
C PRO A 376 51.11 -31.59 2.16
N ALA A 377 51.75 -31.27 1.04
CA ALA A 377 51.80 -32.18 -0.12
C ALA A 377 52.45 -33.54 0.21
N MET A 378 53.43 -33.54 1.10
CA MET A 378 54.16 -34.75 1.52
C MET A 378 53.28 -35.73 2.30
N GLU A 379 52.35 -35.25 3.13
CA GLU A 379 51.49 -36.12 3.95
C GLU A 379 50.45 -36.83 3.09
N VAL A 380 49.92 -36.14 2.09
CA VAL A 380 48.86 -36.66 1.22
C VAL A 380 49.38 -37.74 0.26
N LEU A 381 50.61 -37.60 -0.24
CA LEU A 381 51.22 -38.56 -1.19
C LEU A 381 51.85 -39.78 -0.52
N ARG A 382 51.97 -39.79 0.81
CA ARG A 382 52.61 -40.88 1.58
C ARG A 382 51.61 -41.91 2.10
N TYR A 383 50.31 -41.67 1.94
CA TYR A 383 49.25 -42.56 2.42
C TYR A 383 48.92 -43.72 1.46
N GLU A 384 49.75 -43.95 0.43
CA GLU A 384 49.78 -45.19 -0.38
C GLU A 384 51.12 -45.91 -0.26
#